data_AF-A0A4Q2V9R1-F1
#
_entry.id   AF-A0A4Q2V9R1-F1
#
_cell.length_a   1.000
_cell.length_b   1.000
_cell.length_c   1.000
_cell.angle_alpha   90.00
_cell.angle_beta   90.00
_cell.angle_gamma   90.00
#
_symmetry.space_group_name_H-M   'P 1'
#
loop_
_entity.id
_entity.type
_entity.pdbx_description
1 polymer ?
#
loop_
_entity_poly.entity_id
_entity_poly.type
_entity_poly.pdbx_seq_one_letter_code
_entity_poly.pdbx_strand_id
1 'polypeptide(L)'
;MNYEYVHASKCQDLLEDGKPPLSAANSMNYLAGCLGEPQSWVASNFVLYNINDPVCKYGVNEKCHLNLAISNHAECPSGLGSTSKLNLNVKNIIYGSGKSVTAP
;
A
#
# COMPACT_ATOMS: atom_id res chain seq x y z
N MET A 1 -22.09 -19.15 -1.95
CA MET A 1 -20.98 -18.44 -2.62
C MET A 1 -19.80 -19.38 -2.57
N ASN A 2 -19.33 -19.87 -3.72
CA ASN A 2 -18.16 -20.74 -3.78
C ASN A 2 -16.97 -19.84 -4.11
N TYR A 3 -15.98 -19.80 -3.23
CA TYR A 3 -14.73 -19.09 -3.44
C TYR A 3 -13.58 -20.03 -3.09
N GLU A 4 -12.42 -19.77 -3.68
CA GLU A 4 -11.18 -20.46 -3.37
C GLU A 4 -10.11 -19.45 -2.98
N TYR A 5 -9.20 -19.86 -2.09
CA TYR A 5 -8.02 -19.08 -1.78
C TYR A 5 -6.96 -19.38 -2.82
N VAL A 6 -6.56 -18.36 -3.58
CA VAL A 6 -5.47 -18.45 -4.54
C VAL A 6 -4.24 -17.70 -4.02
N HIS A 7 -3.08 -18.03 -4.58
CA HIS A 7 -1.84 -17.32 -4.27
C HIS A 7 -1.95 -15.84 -4.65
N ALA A 8 -1.40 -14.93 -3.83
CA ALA A 8 -1.52 -13.47 -4.00
C ALA A 8 -1.00 -12.97 -5.36
N SER A 9 -0.05 -13.67 -5.97
CA SER A 9 0.45 -13.35 -7.31
C SER A 9 -0.62 -13.43 -8.40
N LYS A 10 -1.76 -14.10 -8.16
CA LYS A 10 -2.90 -14.13 -9.08
C LYS A 10 -3.63 -12.79 -9.17
N CYS A 11 -3.31 -11.83 -8.31
CA CYS A 11 -3.89 -10.49 -8.32
C CYS A 11 -2.96 -9.45 -8.98
N GLN A 12 -1.82 -9.84 -9.55
CA GLN A 12 -0.84 -8.89 -10.10
C GLN A 12 -1.40 -8.01 -11.21
N ASP A 13 -2.29 -8.54 -12.04
CA ASP A 13 -2.99 -7.83 -13.11
C ASP A 13 -3.95 -6.74 -12.60
N LEU A 14 -4.36 -6.83 -11.33
CA LEU A 14 -5.18 -5.82 -10.66
C LEU A 14 -4.34 -4.66 -10.07
N LEU A 15 -3.00 -4.77 -10.10
CA LEU A 15 -2.08 -3.84 -9.45
C LEU A 15 -1.24 -3.10 -10.51
N GLU A 16 -1.08 -1.79 -10.35
CA GLU A 16 -0.42 -0.93 -11.35
C GLU A 16 1.01 -1.40 -11.70
N ASP A 17 1.82 -1.67 -10.68
CA ASP A 17 3.19 -2.18 -10.84
C ASP A 17 3.30 -3.71 -10.63
N GLY A 18 2.16 -4.42 -10.61
CA GLY A 18 2.11 -5.83 -10.19
C GLY A 18 2.49 -6.04 -8.72
N LYS A 19 2.58 -4.96 -7.93
CA LYS A 19 3.00 -4.96 -6.52
C LYS A 19 1.95 -4.27 -5.65
N PRO A 20 1.60 -4.84 -4.47
CA PRO A 20 0.71 -4.21 -3.52
C PRO A 20 1.29 -2.87 -3.06
N PRO A 21 0.54 -1.77 -3.23
CA PRO A 21 0.91 -0.49 -2.68
C PRO A 21 0.65 -0.45 -1.18
N LEU A 22 1.65 -0.03 -0.41
CA LEU A 22 1.60 0.10 1.03
C LEU A 22 1.86 1.55 1.44
N SER A 23 1.18 2.02 2.49
CA SER A 23 1.46 3.33 3.07
C SER A 23 2.75 3.24 3.88
N ALA A 24 3.76 4.02 3.50
CA ALA A 24 5.05 4.05 4.18
C ALA A 24 4.91 4.41 5.67
N ALA A 25 3.97 5.31 6.00
CA ALA A 25 3.74 5.75 7.37
C ALA A 25 2.90 4.76 8.20
N ASN A 26 2.02 3.98 7.56
CA ASN A 26 0.98 3.23 8.29
C ASN A 26 1.01 1.70 8.10
N SER A 27 1.77 1.17 7.14
CA SER A 27 1.77 -0.26 6.80
C SER A 27 2.98 -1.04 7.34
N MET A 28 3.86 -0.40 8.12
CA MET A 28 5.14 -1.00 8.52
C MET A 28 4.99 -2.27 9.37
N ASN A 29 3.99 -2.36 10.25
CA ASN A 29 3.76 -3.58 11.04
C ASN A 29 3.32 -4.77 10.16
N TYR A 30 2.45 -4.52 9.18
CA TYR A 30 2.03 -5.55 8.22
C TYR A 30 3.21 -6.02 7.38
N LEU A 31 4.00 -5.08 6.86
CA LEU A 31 5.18 -5.38 6.07
C LEU A 31 6.22 -6.15 6.89
N ALA A 32 6.48 -5.76 8.14
CA ALA A 32 7.39 -6.47 9.04
C ALA A 32 6.93 -7.91 9.28
N GLY A 33 5.63 -8.15 9.48
CA GLY A 33 5.08 -9.50 9.58
C GLY A 33 5.34 -10.32 8.32
N CYS A 34 5.09 -9.74 7.14
CA CYS A 34 5.37 -10.40 5.87
C CYS A 34 6.87 -10.70 5.69
N LEU A 35 7.75 -9.78 6.04
CA LEU A 35 9.20 -9.96 5.93
C LEU A 35 9.74 -11.05 6.89
N GLY A 36 9.04 -11.31 7.99
CA GLY A 36 9.33 -12.42 8.91
C GLY A 36 8.87 -13.79 8.43
N GLU A 37 8.07 -13.86 7.36
CA GLU A 37 7.53 -15.10 6.81
C GLU A 37 8.32 -15.55 5.56
N PRO A 38 9.04 -16.69 5.58
CA PRO A 38 9.92 -17.11 4.49
C PRO A 38 9.26 -17.29 3.12
N GLN A 39 7.96 -17.54 3.09
CA GLN A 39 7.18 -17.78 1.87
C GLN A 39 6.21 -16.64 1.54
N SER A 40 6.31 -15.50 2.23
CA SER A 40 5.46 -14.36 1.94
C SER A 40 5.78 -13.79 0.56
N TRP A 41 4.79 -13.80 -0.34
CA TRP A 41 4.93 -13.15 -1.64
C TRP A 41 5.15 -11.64 -1.50
N VAL A 42 4.49 -11.00 -0.53
CA VAL A 42 4.59 -9.56 -0.27
C VAL A 42 5.99 -9.17 0.16
N ALA A 43 6.70 -10.01 0.92
CA ALA A 43 8.09 -9.74 1.34
C ALA A 43 9.03 -9.44 0.16
N SER A 44 8.73 -9.99 -1.02
CA SER A 44 9.50 -9.77 -2.26
C SER A 44 8.79 -8.87 -3.28
N ASN A 45 7.53 -8.52 -3.05
CA ASN A 45 6.67 -7.82 -4.00
C ASN A 45 5.86 -6.78 -3.25
N PHE A 46 6.44 -5.63 -2.95
CA PHE A 46 5.72 -4.49 -2.40
C PHE A 46 6.30 -3.17 -2.94
N VAL A 47 5.52 -2.11 -2.81
CA VAL A 47 5.98 -0.73 -3.02
C VAL A 47 5.44 0.13 -1.89
N LEU A 48 6.28 1.01 -1.35
CA LEU A 48 5.89 1.95 -0.31
C LEU A 48 5.65 3.32 -0.93
N TYR A 49 4.55 3.95 -0.56
CA TYR A 49 4.20 5.31 -0.97
C TYR A 49 4.08 6.22 0.24
N ASN A 50 4.50 7.49 0.10
CA ASN A 50 4.38 8.51 1.14
C ASN A 50 2.94 9.07 1.26
N ILE A 51 1.96 8.18 1.29
CA ILE A 51 0.53 8.52 1.44
C ILE A 51 0.10 8.25 2.88
N ASN A 52 -0.59 9.20 3.50
CA ASN A 52 -0.88 9.16 4.93
C ASN A 52 -2.27 8.61 5.28
N ASP A 53 -3.19 8.56 4.32
CA ASP A 53 -4.57 8.10 4.55
C ASP A 53 -5.11 7.29 3.36
N PRO A 54 -6.08 6.38 3.60
CA PRO A 54 -6.59 5.48 2.57
C PRO A 54 -7.43 6.18 1.49
N VAL A 55 -7.81 7.45 1.66
CA VAL A 55 -8.51 8.23 0.64
C VAL A 55 -7.57 9.20 -0.08
N CYS A 56 -6.26 9.05 0.11
CA CYS A 56 -5.19 9.83 -0.52
C CYS A 56 -5.39 11.35 -0.38
N LYS A 57 -5.86 11.82 0.77
CA LYS A 57 -6.08 13.24 1.05
C LYS A 57 -4.80 13.96 1.47
N TYR A 58 -3.90 13.25 2.14
CA TYR A 58 -2.67 13.76 2.70
C TYR A 58 -1.48 12.87 2.33
N GLY A 59 -0.35 13.51 2.06
CA GLY A 59 0.92 12.87 1.74
C GLY A 59 1.59 13.49 0.53
N VAL A 60 2.52 12.74 -0.04
CA VAL A 60 3.19 13.03 -1.30
C VAL A 60 3.11 11.78 -2.17
N ASN A 61 2.69 11.94 -3.43
CA ASN A 61 2.65 10.83 -4.38
C ASN A 61 4.06 10.48 -4.87
N GLU A 62 4.85 9.89 -3.98
CA GLU A 62 6.24 9.48 -4.20
C GLU A 62 6.50 8.10 -3.61
N LYS A 63 7.42 7.36 -4.23
CA LYS A 63 7.88 6.06 -3.73
C LYS A 63 8.88 6.26 -2.60
N CYS A 64 8.78 5.43 -1.58
CA CYS A 64 9.72 5.35 -0.46
C CYS A 64 10.54 4.05 -0.56
N HIS A 65 11.74 4.08 0.02
CA HIS A 65 12.62 2.93 0.13
C HIS A 65 12.69 2.43 1.57
N LEU A 66 12.84 1.12 1.77
CA LEU A 66 13.03 0.54 3.09
C LEU A 66 14.38 -0.19 3.12
N ASN A 67 15.25 0.25 4.02
CA ASN A 67 16.50 -0.43 4.32
C ASN A 67 16.54 -0.81 5.80
N LEU A 68 16.14 -2.04 6.10
CA LEU A 68 16.11 -2.57 7.46
C LEU A 68 17.50 -2.72 8.11
N ALA A 69 18.59 -2.65 7.34
CA ALA A 69 19.93 -2.60 7.91
C ALA A 69 20.25 -1.23 8.53
N ILE A 70 19.48 -0.19 8.20
CA ILE A 70 19.66 1.19 8.68
C ILE A 70 18.55 1.57 9.66
N SER A 71 17.29 1.34 9.29
CA SER A 71 16.12 1.83 10.04
C SER A 71 14.92 0.90 9.89
N ASN A 72 14.06 0.90 10.92
CA ASN A 72 12.74 0.27 10.88
C ASN A 72 11.67 1.15 10.21
N HIS A 73 12.03 2.35 9.77
CA HIS A 73 11.15 3.27 9.04
C HIS A 73 11.57 3.38 7.57
N ALA A 74 10.59 3.64 6.70
CA ALA A 74 10.84 3.91 5.29
C ALA A 74 11.43 5.31 5.09
N GLU A 75 12.34 5.43 4.13
CA GLU A 75 12.93 6.69 3.68
C GLU A 75 12.15 7.20 2.46
N CYS A 76 11.59 8.40 2.59
CA CYS A 76 10.83 9.08 1.52
C CYS A 76 11.55 10.39 1.13
N PRO A 77 11.60 10.76 -0.16
CA PRO A 77 12.30 11.98 -0.61
C PRO A 77 11.85 13.27 0.09
N SER A 78 10.55 13.40 0.37
CA SER A 78 9.97 14.58 1.03
C SER A 78 9.93 14.46 2.57
N GLY A 79 10.53 13.41 3.13
CA GLY A 79 10.39 13.02 4.54
C GLY A 79 9.14 12.18 4.79
N LEU A 80 9.26 11.21 5.70
CA LEU A 80 8.19 10.28 6.04
C LEU A 80 7.03 11.00 6.77
N GLY A 81 5.79 10.65 6.41
CA GLY A 81 4.60 11.12 7.16
C GLY A 81 4.18 12.55 6.81
N SER A 82 4.44 12.98 5.58
CA SER A 82 4.00 14.28 5.09
C SER A 82 2.48 14.45 5.21
N THR A 83 2.04 15.65 5.58
CA THR A 83 0.62 16.03 5.68
C THR A 83 0.21 17.01 4.58
N SER A 84 1.02 17.14 3.53
CA SER A 84 0.69 17.93 2.34
C SER A 84 -0.64 17.47 1.74
N LYS A 85 -1.49 18.42 1.34
CA LYS A 85 -2.75 18.09 0.68
C LYS A 85 -2.50 17.51 -0.71
N LEU A 86 -3.12 16.38 -0.99
CA LEU A 86 -3.17 15.77 -2.31
C LEU A 86 -4.50 16.08 -2.99
N ASN A 87 -4.49 16.10 -4.32
CA ASN A 87 -5.69 16.29 -5.14
C ASN A 87 -5.89 15.08 -6.05
N LEU A 88 -5.91 13.89 -5.44
CA LEU A 88 -6.12 12.62 -6.14
C LEU A 88 -7.60 12.23 -6.09
N ASN A 89 -8.11 11.68 -7.20
CA ASN A 89 -9.48 11.18 -7.26
C ASN A 89 -9.51 9.74 -6.78
N VAL A 90 -10.01 9.52 -5.55
CA VAL A 90 -10.18 8.19 -4.97
C VAL A 90 -11.65 7.79 -5.01
N LYS A 91 -11.91 6.53 -5.35
CA LYS A 91 -13.25 5.95 -5.36
C LYS A 91 -13.34 4.80 -4.38
N ASN A 92 -14.37 4.81 -3.55
CA ASN A 92 -14.74 3.70 -2.70
C ASN A 92 -15.59 2.71 -3.48
N ILE A 93 -15.41 1.41 -3.23
CA ILE A 93 -16.30 0.35 -3.71
C ILE A 93 -17.20 -0.05 -2.55
N ILE A 94 -18.50 0.20 -2.68
CA ILE A 94 -19.48 -0.12 -1.63
C ILE A 94 -19.55 -1.64 -1.47
N TYR A 95 -19.20 -2.09 -0.25
CA TYR A 95 -19.17 -3.50 0.13
C TYR A 95 -20.48 -4.22 -0.23
N GLY A 96 -20.36 -5.43 -0.77
CA GLY A 96 -21.49 -6.27 -1.18
C GLY A 96 -22.24 -5.82 -2.43
N SER A 97 -22.04 -4.60 -2.92
CA SER A 97 -22.76 -4.07 -4.10
C SER A 97 -21.88 -3.86 -5.33
N GLY A 98 -20.57 -3.70 -5.15
CA GLY A 98 -19.64 -3.36 -6.23
C GLY A 98 -19.80 -1.94 -6.78
N LYS A 99 -20.72 -1.12 -6.24
CA LYS A 99 -20.96 0.24 -6.72
C LYS A 99 -19.81 1.16 -6.31
N SER A 100 -19.33 1.95 -7.26
CA SER A 100 -18.26 2.93 -7.05
C SER A 100 -18.85 4.29 -6.65
N VAL A 101 -18.29 4.91 -5.61
CA VAL A 101 -18.63 6.28 -5.15
C VAL A 101 -17.36 7.08 -4.88
N THR A 102 -17.41 8.40 -5.05
CA THR A 102 -16.29 9.28 -4.72
C THR A 102 -15.95 9.20 -3.23
N ALA A 103 -14.67 9.09 -2.90
CA ALA A 103 -14.19 9.11 -1.53
C ALA A 103 -14.27 10.54 -0.94
N PRO A 104 -14.51 10.66 0.38
CA PRO A 104 -14.66 11.96 1.08
C PRO A 104 -13.35 12.74 1.26
#